data_AF-A0A9W8ZM40-F1
#
_entry.id   AF-A0A9W8ZM40-F1
#
_cell.length_a   1.000
_cell.length_b   1.000
_cell.length_c   1.000
_cell.angle_alpha   90.00
_cell.angle_beta   90.00
_cell.angle_gamma   90.00
#
_symmetry.space_group_name_H-M   'P 1'
#
loop_
_entity.id
_entity.type
_entity.pdbx_description
1 polymer ?
#
loop_
_entity_poly.entity_id
_entity_poly.type
_entity_poly.pdbx_seq_one_letter_code
_entity_poly.pdbx_strand_id
1 'polypeptide(L)'
;MRTKLKEVSGIDWFDGAVMNCKWTGPLLKDVLDKAGIRVEQDKWKDAHVAFSCFQTPTQDDEYYGASIPLSRAMDPKSSIIIALQMNDKPLPPNHGAPVRVVTPGIAGARSVKWLDRITVQMCESNSYYQQHDYKILPPEADCKEKAEEWWGKVGALQDMPINSVIGVPKTGSQVQRDADGTIEVKGYALPSGSDGPITKVEVSADGGETWVDAVLDQSHEHKDADLRWAWTLWKAKIKVEKGKDITFYSKATDSSGQTQQKSVEWNFRGVGYNAWGEASDIEVV
;
A
#
# COMPACT_ATOMS: atom_id res chain seq x y z
N MET A 1 15.53 -2.43 3.39
CA MET A 1 15.25 -2.81 1.97
C MET A 1 15.12 -4.32 1.83
N ARG A 2 14.06 -4.81 1.18
CA ARG A 2 13.75 -6.25 1.00
C ARG A 2 14.86 -7.09 0.35
N THR A 3 15.58 -6.53 -0.62
CA THR A 3 16.70 -7.18 -1.33
C THR A 3 17.97 -7.30 -0.50
N LYS A 4 18.09 -6.53 0.61
CA LYS A 4 19.19 -6.69 1.57
C LYS A 4 19.12 -8.03 2.33
N LEU A 5 17.93 -8.65 2.41
CA LEU A 5 17.75 -9.95 3.08
C LEU A 5 18.14 -11.11 2.16
N LYS A 6 17.52 -11.16 0.99
CA LYS A 6 17.74 -12.14 -0.08
C LYS A 6 17.12 -11.57 -1.38
N GLU A 7 17.69 -11.91 -2.53
CA GLU A 7 17.17 -11.50 -3.84
C GLU A 7 15.70 -11.93 -4.02
N VAL A 8 14.89 -11.11 -4.70
CA VAL A 8 13.46 -11.36 -4.93
C VAL A 8 13.16 -11.38 -6.42
N SER A 9 12.08 -12.06 -6.81
CA SER A 9 11.56 -12.04 -8.18
C SER A 9 10.49 -10.95 -8.33
N GLY A 10 10.89 -9.81 -8.91
CA GLY A 10 9.98 -8.70 -9.19
C GLY A 10 10.72 -7.43 -9.59
N ILE A 11 9.95 -6.39 -9.93
CA ILE A 11 10.48 -5.05 -10.21
C ILE A 11 11.03 -4.44 -8.92
N ASP A 12 12.18 -3.78 -9.01
CA ASP A 12 12.70 -3.01 -7.89
C ASP A 12 12.03 -1.63 -7.80
N TRP A 13 11.08 -1.53 -6.88
CA TRP A 13 10.18 -0.38 -6.72
C TRP A 13 10.76 0.75 -5.87
N PHE A 14 11.84 0.48 -5.13
CA PHE A 14 12.35 1.35 -4.06
C PHE A 14 11.19 1.84 -3.17
N ASP A 15 11.28 3.06 -2.66
CA ASP A 15 10.29 3.64 -1.76
C ASP A 15 9.22 4.47 -2.50
N GLY A 16 9.15 4.38 -3.83
CA GLY A 16 8.35 5.26 -4.69
C GLY A 16 7.08 4.65 -5.29
N ALA A 17 6.80 3.36 -5.06
CA ALA A 17 5.61 2.69 -5.59
C ALA A 17 4.34 2.97 -4.76
N VAL A 18 4.05 4.26 -4.55
CA VAL A 18 2.87 4.78 -3.86
C VAL A 18 2.38 6.05 -4.55
N MET A 19 1.07 6.30 -4.50
CA MET A 19 0.48 7.57 -4.91
C MET A 19 -0.67 7.93 -3.97
N ASN A 20 -0.83 9.22 -3.69
CA ASN A 20 -1.96 9.74 -2.91
C ASN A 20 -2.67 10.82 -3.73
N CYS A 21 -3.94 10.60 -4.05
CA CYS A 21 -4.72 11.47 -4.93
C CYS A 21 -6.15 11.60 -4.43
N LYS A 22 -6.80 12.72 -4.77
CA LYS A 22 -8.25 12.84 -4.66
C LYS A 22 -8.89 12.10 -5.81
N TRP A 23 -9.80 11.18 -5.51
CA TRP A 23 -10.55 10.45 -6.54
C TRP A 23 -12.03 10.77 -6.45
N THR A 24 -12.71 10.83 -7.59
CA THR A 24 -14.14 11.14 -7.63
C THR A 24 -14.87 10.21 -8.60
N GLY A 25 -16.00 9.68 -8.15
CA GLY A 25 -16.87 8.78 -8.89
C GLY A 25 -17.94 8.16 -7.97
N PRO A 26 -18.90 7.41 -8.52
CA PRO A 26 -19.90 6.72 -7.71
C PRO A 26 -19.27 5.63 -6.83
N LEU A 27 -19.88 5.40 -5.66
CA LEU A 27 -19.54 4.26 -4.80
C LEU A 27 -19.83 2.96 -5.56
N LEU A 28 -18.91 1.99 -5.46
CA LEU A 28 -19.11 0.66 -6.04
C LEU A 28 -20.38 0.02 -5.48
N LYS A 29 -20.63 0.17 -4.18
CA LYS A 29 -21.85 -0.30 -3.52
C LYS A 29 -23.12 0.18 -4.25
N ASP A 30 -23.22 1.47 -4.55
CA ASP A 30 -24.39 2.05 -5.21
C ASP A 30 -24.55 1.52 -6.64
N VAL A 31 -23.44 1.30 -7.35
CA VAL A 31 -23.44 0.67 -8.68
C VAL A 31 -23.97 -0.77 -8.60
N LEU A 32 -23.53 -1.55 -7.61
CA LEU A 32 -23.98 -2.94 -7.40
C LEU A 32 -25.45 -3.01 -6.97
N ASP A 33 -25.89 -2.14 -6.06
CA ASP A 33 -27.29 -2.02 -5.65
C ASP A 33 -28.17 -1.68 -6.85
N LYS A 34 -27.74 -0.74 -7.70
CA LYS A 34 -28.48 -0.34 -8.91
C LYS A 34 -28.52 -1.47 -9.95
N ALA A 35 -27.46 -2.27 -10.05
CA ALA A 35 -27.41 -3.45 -10.91
C ALA A 35 -28.30 -4.60 -10.41
N GLY A 36 -28.77 -4.55 -9.15
CA GLY A 36 -29.68 -5.54 -8.59
C GLY A 36 -29.01 -6.88 -8.31
N ILE A 37 -27.84 -6.86 -7.65
CA ILE A 37 -27.14 -8.09 -7.24
C ILE A 37 -28.07 -8.99 -6.41
N ARG A 38 -27.98 -10.31 -6.63
CA ARG A 38 -28.89 -11.31 -6.04
C ARG A 38 -28.25 -12.21 -5.00
N VAL A 39 -27.03 -11.89 -4.57
CA VAL A 39 -26.33 -12.65 -3.53
C VAL A 39 -26.90 -12.25 -2.17
N GLU A 40 -27.41 -13.23 -1.44
CA GLU A 40 -27.94 -13.05 -0.08
C GLU A 40 -26.85 -12.53 0.86
N GLN A 41 -27.24 -11.66 1.81
CA GLN A 41 -26.30 -10.92 2.64
C GLN A 41 -25.40 -11.81 3.51
N ASP A 42 -25.93 -12.93 3.98
CA ASP A 42 -25.19 -13.94 4.76
C ASP A 42 -24.08 -14.65 3.96
N LYS A 43 -24.17 -14.63 2.63
CA LYS A 43 -23.18 -15.17 1.69
C LYS A 43 -22.16 -14.16 1.21
N TRP A 44 -22.26 -12.88 1.58
CA TRP A 44 -21.34 -11.84 1.09
C TRP A 44 -19.88 -12.07 1.48
N LYS A 45 -19.63 -12.76 2.59
CA LYS A 45 -18.27 -13.15 3.02
C LYS A 45 -17.62 -14.20 2.12
N ASP A 46 -18.41 -15.00 1.43
CA ASP A 46 -17.97 -16.10 0.56
C ASP A 46 -18.02 -15.69 -0.93
N ALA A 47 -18.61 -14.52 -1.22
CA ALA A 47 -18.73 -13.96 -2.56
C ALA A 47 -17.66 -12.89 -2.80
N HIS A 48 -17.42 -12.61 -4.07
CA HIS A 48 -16.44 -11.64 -4.56
C HIS A 48 -17.04 -10.76 -5.65
N VAL A 49 -16.46 -9.57 -5.78
CA VAL A 49 -16.64 -8.68 -6.94
C VAL A 49 -15.34 -8.73 -7.74
N ALA A 50 -15.42 -9.29 -8.94
CA ALA A 50 -14.33 -9.35 -9.90
C ALA A 50 -14.40 -8.17 -10.88
N PHE A 51 -13.23 -7.65 -11.24
CA PHE A 51 -13.03 -6.54 -12.15
C PHE A 51 -12.12 -7.00 -13.28
N SER A 52 -12.49 -6.71 -14.52
CA SER A 52 -11.74 -7.14 -15.71
C SER A 52 -11.46 -5.97 -16.66
N CYS A 53 -10.30 -6.01 -17.31
CA CYS A 53 -9.87 -5.10 -18.37
C CYS A 53 -9.51 -5.93 -19.61
N PHE A 54 -10.30 -5.80 -20.67
CA PHE A 54 -10.13 -6.52 -21.95
C PHE A 54 -9.45 -5.68 -23.03
N GLN A 55 -8.88 -4.52 -22.66
CA GLN A 55 -8.30 -3.57 -23.62
C GLN A 55 -6.92 -3.96 -24.12
N THR A 56 -6.11 -4.65 -23.33
CA THR A 56 -4.73 -4.96 -23.68
C THR A 56 -4.27 -6.26 -23.04
N PRO A 57 -3.57 -7.13 -23.78
CA PRO A 57 -2.98 -8.33 -23.20
C PRO A 57 -1.94 -8.05 -22.14
N THR A 58 -1.79 -9.00 -21.24
CA THR A 58 -0.81 -8.92 -20.15
C THR A 58 0.33 -9.91 -20.36
N GLN A 59 1.36 -9.82 -19.52
CA GLN A 59 2.55 -10.66 -19.67
C GLN A 59 2.26 -12.14 -19.39
N ASP A 60 1.47 -12.42 -18.35
CA ASP A 60 1.27 -13.77 -17.80
C ASP A 60 -0.18 -14.25 -17.91
N ASP A 61 -1.04 -13.48 -18.58
CA ASP A 61 -2.45 -13.78 -18.80
C ASP A 61 -2.93 -13.10 -20.09
N GLU A 62 -4.07 -13.54 -20.63
CA GLU A 62 -4.66 -12.89 -21.81
C GLU A 62 -5.13 -11.48 -21.47
N TYR A 63 -5.63 -11.23 -20.26
CA TYR A 63 -6.17 -9.94 -19.83
C TYR A 63 -5.98 -9.72 -18.33
N TYR A 64 -5.98 -8.44 -17.91
CA TYR A 64 -5.89 -8.13 -16.49
C TYR A 64 -7.23 -8.31 -15.78
N GLY A 65 -7.19 -8.97 -14.62
CA GLY A 65 -8.32 -9.02 -13.71
C GLY A 65 -7.90 -9.14 -12.26
N ALA A 66 -8.78 -8.71 -11.37
CA ALA A 66 -8.62 -8.85 -9.92
C ALA A 66 -9.99 -8.97 -9.26
N SER A 67 -10.03 -9.33 -7.99
CA SER A 67 -11.26 -9.33 -7.21
C SER A 67 -11.05 -8.94 -5.76
N ILE A 68 -12.10 -8.39 -5.16
CA ILE A 68 -12.20 -8.14 -3.72
C ILE A 68 -13.40 -8.90 -3.14
N PRO A 69 -13.42 -9.19 -1.83
CA PRO A 69 -14.60 -9.77 -1.17
C PRO A 69 -15.84 -8.88 -1.35
N LEU A 70 -17.00 -9.49 -1.59
CA LEU A 70 -18.27 -8.76 -1.73
C LEU A 70 -18.64 -8.04 -0.44
N SER A 71 -18.38 -8.65 0.72
CA SER A 71 -18.55 -8.02 2.02
C SER A 71 -17.83 -6.67 2.13
N ARG A 72 -16.61 -6.58 1.59
CA ARG A 72 -15.81 -5.34 1.55
C ARG A 72 -16.38 -4.34 0.52
N ALA A 73 -16.79 -4.81 -0.65
CA ALA A 73 -17.40 -3.97 -1.68
C ALA A 73 -18.73 -3.34 -1.25
N MET A 74 -19.50 -4.04 -0.42
CA MET A 74 -20.81 -3.59 0.07
C MET A 74 -20.75 -2.83 1.40
N ASP A 75 -19.59 -2.78 2.07
CA ASP A 75 -19.42 -2.04 3.31
C ASP A 75 -19.37 -0.52 3.03
N PRO A 76 -20.33 0.28 3.55
CA PRO A 76 -20.34 1.73 3.33
C PRO A 76 -19.11 2.45 3.90
N LYS A 77 -18.38 1.84 4.83
CA LYS A 77 -17.16 2.42 5.42
C LYS A 77 -15.90 2.19 4.58
N SER A 78 -15.97 1.32 3.57
CA SER A 78 -14.82 0.95 2.75
C SER A 78 -14.52 1.95 1.63
N SER A 79 -15.46 2.88 1.33
CA SER A 79 -15.27 4.00 0.40
C SER A 79 -14.71 3.58 -0.98
N ILE A 80 -15.05 2.38 -1.45
CA ILE A 80 -14.62 1.88 -2.77
C ILE A 80 -15.43 2.57 -3.85
N ILE A 81 -14.74 3.11 -4.85
CA ILE A 81 -15.37 3.90 -5.92
C ILE A 81 -15.02 3.40 -7.30
N ILE A 82 -15.93 3.66 -8.23
CA ILE A 82 -15.68 3.63 -9.67
C ILE A 82 -15.23 5.03 -10.08
N ALA A 83 -13.93 5.28 -10.05
CA ALA A 83 -13.37 6.61 -10.28
C ALA A 83 -13.48 7.02 -11.76
N LEU A 84 -13.86 8.27 -11.97
CA LEU A 84 -13.92 8.96 -13.26
C LEU A 84 -12.98 10.17 -13.31
N GLN A 85 -12.56 10.66 -12.13
CA GLN A 85 -11.64 11.78 -12.00
C GLN A 85 -10.53 11.48 -10.98
N MET A 86 -9.38 12.11 -11.22
CA MET A 86 -8.19 12.10 -10.38
C MET A 86 -7.70 13.53 -10.22
N ASN A 87 -7.64 14.02 -8.99
CA ASN A 87 -7.29 15.40 -8.64
C ASN A 87 -8.14 16.42 -9.42
N ASP A 88 -9.46 16.27 -9.32
CA ASP A 88 -10.48 17.15 -9.91
C ASP A 88 -10.40 17.29 -11.45
N LYS A 89 -9.73 16.35 -12.12
CA LYS A 89 -9.62 16.27 -13.59
C LYS A 89 -10.02 14.89 -14.09
N PRO A 90 -10.48 14.75 -15.35
CA PRO A 90 -10.68 13.44 -15.97
C PRO A 90 -9.44 12.55 -15.82
N LEU A 91 -9.67 11.24 -15.67
CA LEU A 91 -8.57 10.28 -15.59
C LEU A 91 -7.65 10.42 -16.82
N PRO A 92 -6.33 10.50 -16.63
CA PRO A 92 -5.39 10.37 -17.75
C PRO A 92 -5.27 8.89 -18.17
N PRO A 93 -4.89 8.59 -19.43
CA PRO A 93 -4.82 7.22 -19.94
C PRO A 93 -4.00 6.27 -19.06
N ASN A 94 -2.82 6.70 -18.58
CA ASN A 94 -1.95 5.87 -17.74
C ASN A 94 -2.55 5.51 -16.37
N HIS A 95 -3.56 6.27 -15.91
CA HIS A 95 -4.30 6.01 -14.67
C HIS A 95 -5.69 5.43 -14.91
N GLY A 96 -5.95 4.86 -16.09
CA GLY A 96 -7.13 4.03 -16.34
C GLY A 96 -8.31 4.77 -16.95
N ALA A 97 -8.09 5.86 -17.69
CA ALA A 97 -9.17 6.53 -18.41
C ALA A 97 -9.97 5.57 -19.33
N PRO A 98 -11.30 5.72 -19.45
CA PRO A 98 -12.12 6.73 -18.80
C PRO A 98 -12.59 6.35 -17.38
N VAL A 99 -12.37 5.10 -16.95
CA VAL A 99 -12.90 4.56 -15.70
C VAL A 99 -11.97 3.52 -15.08
N ARG A 100 -11.77 3.62 -13.77
CA ARG A 100 -11.05 2.61 -12.97
C ARG A 100 -11.79 2.29 -11.67
N VAL A 101 -11.47 1.15 -11.07
CA VAL A 101 -11.78 0.94 -9.65
C VAL A 101 -10.69 1.59 -8.80
N VAL A 102 -11.08 2.20 -7.68
CA VAL A 102 -10.19 2.61 -6.59
C VAL A 102 -10.65 1.91 -5.32
N THR A 103 -9.75 1.15 -4.71
CA THR A 103 -10.00 0.32 -3.53
C THR A 103 -9.15 0.80 -2.34
N PRO A 104 -9.62 1.79 -1.54
CA PRO A 104 -8.86 2.32 -0.42
C PRO A 104 -8.46 1.24 0.60
N GLY A 105 -7.23 1.33 1.12
CA GLY A 105 -6.66 0.35 2.07
C GLY A 105 -6.25 -1.00 1.45
N ILE A 106 -6.65 -1.29 0.20
CA ILE A 106 -6.38 -2.55 -0.49
C ILE A 106 -5.22 -2.37 -1.47
N ALA A 107 -4.43 -3.42 -1.68
CA ALA A 107 -3.32 -3.45 -2.62
C ALA A 107 -3.70 -2.90 -4.00
N GLY A 108 -2.84 -2.06 -4.57
CA GLY A 108 -3.11 -1.35 -5.83
C GLY A 108 -3.44 -2.27 -7.01
N ALA A 109 -3.02 -3.54 -6.98
CA ALA A 109 -3.39 -4.57 -7.95
C ALA A 109 -4.92 -4.79 -8.03
N ARG A 110 -5.67 -4.56 -6.95
CA ARG A 110 -7.13 -4.73 -6.94
C ARG A 110 -7.88 -3.52 -7.49
N SER A 111 -7.20 -2.39 -7.65
CA SER A 111 -7.73 -1.18 -8.28
C SER A 111 -7.57 -1.25 -9.81
N VAL A 112 -8.37 -2.09 -10.48
CA VAL A 112 -8.29 -2.33 -11.94
C VAL A 112 -8.48 -1.03 -12.74
N LYS A 113 -7.50 -0.74 -13.61
CA LYS A 113 -7.54 0.36 -14.59
C LYS A 113 -8.24 -0.08 -15.87
N TRP A 114 -8.77 0.86 -16.65
CA TRP A 114 -9.44 0.59 -17.92
C TRP A 114 -10.56 -0.44 -17.74
N LEU A 115 -11.42 -0.17 -16.77
CA LEU A 115 -12.42 -1.14 -16.30
C LEU A 115 -13.48 -1.40 -17.38
N ASP A 116 -13.57 -2.66 -17.84
CA ASP A 116 -14.57 -3.10 -18.83
C ASP A 116 -15.75 -3.83 -18.18
N ARG A 117 -15.50 -4.65 -17.15
CA ARG A 117 -16.52 -5.52 -16.57
C ARG A 117 -16.40 -5.63 -15.05
N ILE A 118 -17.56 -5.63 -14.41
CA ILE A 118 -17.74 -5.95 -12.99
C ILE A 118 -18.63 -7.20 -12.91
N THR A 119 -18.16 -8.24 -12.22
CA THR A 119 -18.87 -9.51 -12.05
C THR A 119 -18.99 -9.84 -10.57
N VAL A 120 -20.19 -10.15 -10.09
CA VAL A 120 -20.38 -10.73 -8.75
C VAL A 120 -20.42 -12.25 -8.86
N GLN A 121 -19.62 -12.94 -8.06
CA GLN A 121 -19.40 -14.38 -8.17
C GLN A 121 -19.03 -15.01 -6.81
N MET A 122 -19.13 -16.33 -6.69
CA MET A 122 -18.87 -17.07 -5.44
C MET A 122 -17.40 -17.55 -5.29
N CYS A 123 -16.50 -17.00 -6.09
CA CYS A 123 -15.08 -17.32 -6.08
C CYS A 123 -14.27 -16.07 -6.46
N GLU A 124 -12.98 -16.07 -6.14
CA GLU A 124 -12.06 -15.04 -6.62
C GLU A 124 -12.00 -14.99 -8.15
N SER A 125 -11.49 -13.88 -8.69
CA SER A 125 -11.13 -13.77 -10.10
C SER A 125 -10.14 -14.87 -10.49
N ASN A 126 -10.39 -15.54 -11.62
CA ASN A 126 -9.50 -16.57 -12.15
C ASN A 126 -8.25 -15.99 -12.84
N SER A 127 -8.10 -14.66 -12.92
CA SER A 127 -6.93 -14.04 -13.55
C SER A 127 -5.63 -14.46 -12.86
N TYR A 128 -4.57 -14.63 -13.65
CA TYR A 128 -3.22 -14.92 -13.16
C TYR A 128 -2.81 -13.98 -12.03
N TYR A 129 -3.07 -12.67 -12.16
CA TYR A 129 -2.69 -11.66 -11.16
C TYR A 129 -3.48 -11.72 -9.84
N GLN A 130 -4.58 -12.48 -9.79
CA GLN A 130 -5.28 -12.80 -8.54
C GLN A 130 -4.78 -14.14 -7.97
N GLN A 131 -4.56 -15.13 -8.84
CA GLN A 131 -4.32 -16.52 -8.44
C GLN A 131 -2.83 -16.85 -8.20
N HIS A 132 -1.92 -16.29 -9.00
CA HIS A 132 -0.49 -16.63 -9.06
C HIS A 132 0.44 -15.42 -8.89
N ASP A 133 -0.09 -14.26 -8.50
CA ASP A 133 0.70 -13.08 -8.16
C ASP A 133 0.08 -12.32 -6.98
N TYR A 134 0.81 -11.35 -6.43
CA TYR A 134 0.39 -10.53 -5.30
C TYR A 134 -0.10 -11.37 -4.12
N LYS A 135 0.67 -12.39 -3.75
CA LYS A 135 0.49 -13.19 -2.53
C LYS A 135 1.80 -13.19 -1.73
N ILE A 136 1.70 -13.09 -0.41
CA ILE A 136 2.87 -13.22 0.47
C ILE A 136 3.10 -14.72 0.68
N LEU A 137 4.04 -15.28 -0.08
CA LEU A 137 4.43 -16.68 0.05
C LEU A 137 5.32 -16.87 1.28
N PRO A 138 5.31 -18.06 1.91
CA PRO A 138 6.21 -18.32 3.03
C PRO A 138 7.67 -18.42 2.56
N PRO A 139 8.65 -18.23 3.45
CA PRO A 139 10.07 -18.16 3.06
C PRO A 139 10.63 -19.41 2.40
N GLU A 140 10.02 -20.59 2.61
CA GLU A 140 10.43 -21.85 1.98
C GLU A 140 10.10 -21.89 0.48
N ALA A 141 9.14 -21.08 0.02
CA ALA A 141 8.75 -20.92 -1.37
C ALA A 141 9.75 -20.04 -2.14
N ASP A 142 11.03 -20.37 -2.06
CA ASP A 142 12.11 -19.43 -2.35
C ASP A 142 12.58 -19.35 -3.81
N CYS A 143 11.96 -20.12 -4.69
CA CYS A 143 12.15 -20.08 -6.13
C CYS A 143 10.82 -20.33 -6.85
N LYS A 144 10.82 -20.14 -8.17
CA LYS A 144 9.60 -20.27 -9.00
C LYS A 144 8.98 -21.66 -8.87
N GLU A 145 9.80 -22.71 -8.89
CA GLU A 145 9.34 -24.10 -8.84
C GLU A 145 8.62 -24.40 -7.52
N LYS A 146 9.18 -23.95 -6.39
CA LYS A 146 8.57 -24.13 -5.07
C LYS A 146 7.33 -23.26 -4.89
N ALA A 147 7.31 -22.06 -5.47
CA ALA A 147 6.17 -21.15 -5.38
C ALA A 147 4.87 -21.77 -5.94
N GLU A 148 4.96 -22.65 -6.93
CA GLU A 148 3.79 -23.33 -7.52
C GLU A 148 3.00 -24.15 -6.49
N GLU A 149 3.65 -24.67 -5.46
CA GLU A 149 2.96 -25.41 -4.40
C GLU A 149 2.15 -24.52 -3.45
N TRP A 150 2.34 -23.21 -3.50
CA TRP A 150 1.82 -22.26 -2.52
C TRP A 150 0.72 -21.35 -3.05
N TRP A 151 0.66 -21.08 -4.37
CA TRP A 151 -0.32 -20.15 -4.94
C TRP A 151 -1.77 -20.45 -4.54
N GLY A 152 -2.16 -21.73 -4.49
CA GLY A 152 -3.50 -22.15 -4.06
C GLY A 152 -3.70 -22.27 -2.53
N LYS A 153 -2.64 -22.10 -1.73
CA LYS A 153 -2.66 -22.27 -0.26
C LYS A 153 -2.64 -20.97 0.51
N VAL A 154 -2.23 -19.88 -0.13
CA VAL A 154 -2.19 -18.54 0.47
C VAL A 154 -3.24 -17.63 -0.15
N GLY A 155 -3.79 -16.75 0.68
CA GLY A 155 -4.74 -15.72 0.24
C GLY A 155 -4.08 -14.69 -0.67
N ALA A 156 -4.85 -14.17 -1.62
CA ALA A 156 -4.43 -12.99 -2.37
C ALA A 156 -4.23 -11.80 -1.43
N LEU A 157 -3.18 -10.99 -1.65
CA LEU A 157 -2.97 -9.77 -0.88
C LEU A 157 -4.13 -8.82 -1.14
N GLN A 158 -4.88 -8.52 -0.08
CA GLN A 158 -6.00 -7.59 -0.04
C GLN A 158 -5.55 -6.36 0.73
N ASP A 159 -5.80 -6.31 2.04
CA ASP A 159 -5.42 -5.20 2.90
C ASP A 159 -3.90 -4.99 2.89
N MET A 160 -3.49 -3.75 2.63
CA MET A 160 -2.08 -3.37 2.72
C MET A 160 -1.64 -3.29 4.17
N PRO A 161 -0.43 -3.76 4.51
CA PRO A 161 0.10 -3.56 5.85
C PRO A 161 0.46 -2.08 6.08
N ILE A 162 0.40 -1.64 7.34
CA ILE A 162 0.87 -0.31 7.76
C ILE A 162 2.34 -0.10 7.36
N ASN A 163 2.70 1.09 6.88
CA ASN A 163 4.05 1.38 6.40
C ASN A 163 4.50 2.83 6.66
N SER A 164 5.81 3.06 6.72
CA SER A 164 6.45 4.37 6.79
C SER A 164 7.79 4.35 6.08
N VAL A 165 8.10 5.46 5.42
CA VAL A 165 9.31 5.62 4.62
C VAL A 165 9.99 6.92 4.98
N ILE A 166 11.32 6.89 5.09
CA ILE A 166 12.15 8.09 5.20
C ILE A 166 12.50 8.55 3.77
N GLY A 167 12.03 9.74 3.40
CA GLY A 167 12.40 10.38 2.13
C GLY A 167 13.59 11.33 2.26
N VAL A 168 13.82 11.88 3.47
CA VAL A 168 14.92 12.79 3.79
C VAL A 168 15.45 12.45 5.19
N PRO A 169 16.77 12.25 5.38
CA PRO A 169 17.80 12.18 4.34
C PRO A 169 17.64 10.93 3.44
N LYS A 170 18.25 10.97 2.26
CA LYS A 170 18.36 9.78 1.40
C LYS A 170 19.51 8.90 1.87
N THR A 171 19.37 7.59 1.78
CA THR A 171 20.46 6.64 2.02
C THR A 171 21.74 7.04 1.27
N GLY A 172 22.88 7.00 1.96
CA GLY A 172 24.19 7.36 1.38
C GLY A 172 24.47 8.86 1.28
N SER A 173 23.61 9.73 1.82
CA SER A 173 23.79 11.18 1.74
C SER A 173 24.62 11.75 2.90
N GLN A 174 25.26 12.89 2.64
CA GLN A 174 25.85 13.74 3.66
C GLN A 174 24.86 14.84 4.05
N VAL A 175 24.71 15.08 5.36
CA VAL A 175 23.78 16.07 5.92
C VAL A 175 24.43 16.90 7.01
N GLN A 176 24.13 18.19 7.02
CA GLN A 176 24.61 19.13 8.00
C GLN A 176 23.61 19.22 9.16
N ARG A 177 24.10 19.07 10.41
CA ARG A 177 23.26 19.36 11.59
C ARG A 177 23.08 20.86 11.81
N ASP A 178 21.94 21.26 12.37
CA ASP A 178 21.72 22.65 12.77
C ASP A 178 22.51 23.03 14.03
N ALA A 179 22.39 24.30 14.46
CA ALA A 179 23.12 24.84 15.61
C ALA A 179 22.80 24.11 16.93
N ASP A 180 21.61 23.50 17.02
CA ASP A 180 21.15 22.73 18.18
C ASP A 180 21.58 21.25 18.12
N GLY A 181 22.36 20.88 17.09
CA GLY A 181 22.84 19.51 16.86
C GLY A 181 21.75 18.57 16.36
N THR A 182 20.72 19.10 15.68
CA THR A 182 19.62 18.30 15.14
C THR A 182 19.62 18.22 13.63
N ILE A 183 18.97 17.18 13.11
CA ILE A 183 18.65 17.00 11.70
C ILE A 183 17.15 16.83 11.55
N GLU A 184 16.60 17.38 10.46
CA GLU A 184 15.21 17.18 10.09
C GLU A 184 15.07 15.93 9.22
N VAL A 185 14.36 14.92 9.75
CA VAL A 185 14.02 13.68 9.05
C VAL A 185 12.57 13.79 8.58
N LYS A 186 12.29 13.46 7.33
CA LYS A 186 10.95 13.58 6.71
C LYS A 186 10.59 12.35 5.93
N GLY A 187 9.29 12.13 5.79
CA GLY A 187 8.78 11.02 5.03
C GLY A 187 7.28 11.02 4.87
N TYR A 188 6.78 9.85 4.48
CA TYR A 188 5.35 9.56 4.46
C TYR A 188 5.06 8.30 5.26
N ALA A 189 3.82 8.15 5.70
CA ALA A 189 3.29 6.95 6.33
C ALA A 189 1.91 6.61 5.75
N LEU A 190 1.61 5.33 5.66
CA LEU A 190 0.38 4.76 5.14
C LEU A 190 -0.27 3.88 6.22
N PRO A 191 -1.57 4.03 6.50
CA PRO A 191 -2.26 3.17 7.46
C PRO A 191 -2.39 1.74 6.93
N SER A 192 -2.67 0.79 7.83
CA SER A 192 -3.10 -0.54 7.39
C SER A 192 -4.42 -0.46 6.62
N GLY A 193 -4.72 -1.48 5.81
CA GLY A 193 -5.99 -1.62 5.10
C GLY A 193 -7.18 -1.95 5.99
N SER A 194 -6.93 -2.33 7.25
CA SER A 194 -7.99 -2.72 8.19
C SER A 194 -8.77 -1.52 8.73
N ASP A 195 -8.07 -0.49 9.24
CA ASP A 195 -8.63 0.78 9.68
C ASP A 195 -7.51 1.83 9.84
N GLY A 196 -7.62 2.94 9.11
CA GLY A 196 -6.77 4.12 9.31
C GLY A 196 -7.49 5.22 10.11
N PRO A 197 -6.89 6.42 10.28
CA PRO A 197 -5.65 6.91 9.67
C PRO A 197 -4.39 6.58 10.50
N ILE A 198 -3.23 7.02 10.03
CA ILE A 198 -2.02 7.11 10.85
C ILE A 198 -2.24 8.05 12.02
N THR A 199 -1.90 7.60 13.22
CA THR A 199 -2.02 8.36 14.47
C THR A 199 -0.66 8.75 15.05
N LYS A 200 0.39 8.00 14.71
CA LYS A 200 1.75 8.25 15.21
C LYS A 200 2.79 7.86 14.17
N VAL A 201 3.88 8.65 14.10
CA VAL A 201 5.14 8.24 13.49
C VAL A 201 6.26 8.56 14.47
N GLU A 202 7.17 7.63 14.64
CA GLU A 202 8.33 7.76 15.52
C GLU A 202 9.62 7.59 14.72
N VAL A 203 10.64 8.36 15.06
CA VAL A 203 11.95 8.35 14.40
C VAL A 203 13.06 8.07 15.40
N SER A 204 14.02 7.22 15.02
CA SER A 204 15.20 6.86 15.83
C SER A 204 16.48 7.05 15.02
N ALA A 205 17.59 7.34 15.71
CA ALA A 205 18.94 7.44 15.15
C ALA A 205 19.96 6.53 15.88
N ASP A 206 19.48 5.65 16.77
CA ASP A 206 20.30 4.85 17.70
C ASP A 206 19.93 3.35 17.64
N GLY A 207 19.51 2.86 16.48
CA GLY A 207 19.15 1.43 16.33
C GLY A 207 17.76 1.07 16.86
N GLY A 208 16.97 2.07 17.26
CA GLY A 208 15.64 1.91 17.83
C GLY A 208 15.60 1.85 19.36
N GLU A 209 16.67 2.28 20.04
CA GLU A 209 16.72 2.34 21.51
C GLU A 209 15.88 3.51 22.04
N THR A 210 15.97 4.68 21.39
CA THR A 210 15.14 5.84 21.68
C THR A 210 14.40 6.34 20.45
N TRP A 211 13.26 6.99 20.70
CA TRP A 211 12.33 7.42 19.66
C TRP A 211 11.88 8.85 19.91
N VAL A 212 11.81 9.64 18.83
CA VAL A 212 11.25 10.98 18.81
C VAL A 212 9.95 10.95 18.01
N ASP A 213 8.89 11.49 18.61
CA ASP A 213 7.59 11.63 17.96
C ASP A 213 7.71 12.65 16.81
N ALA A 214 7.30 12.23 15.62
CA ALA A 214 7.21 13.11 14.46
C ALA A 214 5.95 13.98 14.52
N VAL A 215 6.04 15.17 13.95
CA VAL A 215 4.88 16.00 13.65
C VAL A 215 4.26 15.50 12.35
N LEU A 216 3.01 15.04 12.44
CA LEU A 216 2.22 14.65 11.28
C LEU A 216 1.65 15.89 10.58
N ASP A 217 1.70 15.90 9.26
CA ASP A 217 1.10 16.95 8.46
C ASP A 217 -0.44 16.81 8.46
N GLN A 218 -1.12 17.85 8.95
CA GLN A 218 -2.58 17.92 9.02
C GLN A 218 -3.17 18.92 8.02
N SER A 219 -2.38 19.47 7.09
CA SER A 219 -2.80 20.55 6.20
C SER A 219 -3.70 20.08 5.03
N HIS A 220 -4.64 19.18 5.27
CA HIS A 220 -5.54 18.69 4.23
C HIS A 220 -6.65 19.70 3.94
N GLU A 221 -6.68 20.24 2.72
CA GLU A 221 -7.69 21.22 2.28
C GLU A 221 -9.01 20.57 1.82
N HIS A 222 -9.04 19.24 1.68
CA HIS A 222 -10.17 18.49 1.12
C HIS A 222 -11.17 18.05 2.19
N LYS A 223 -12.09 18.93 2.58
CA LYS A 223 -13.17 18.63 3.54
C LYS A 223 -14.21 17.64 3.02
N ASP A 224 -14.23 17.41 1.71
CA ASP A 224 -15.13 16.53 0.98
C ASP A 224 -14.56 15.12 0.73
N ALA A 225 -13.32 14.86 1.17
CA ALA A 225 -12.64 13.58 0.97
C ALA A 225 -12.54 12.78 2.27
N ASP A 226 -12.77 11.46 2.17
CA ASP A 226 -12.46 10.53 3.25
C ASP A 226 -10.94 10.31 3.29
N LEU A 227 -10.29 10.87 4.31
CA LEU A 227 -8.83 10.82 4.48
C LEU A 227 -8.36 9.60 5.28
N ARG A 228 -9.28 8.70 5.68
CA ARG A 228 -8.95 7.54 6.51
C ARG A 228 -7.81 6.70 5.94
N TRP A 229 -7.76 6.57 4.61
CA TRP A 229 -6.79 5.75 3.89
C TRP A 229 -5.70 6.56 3.19
N ALA A 230 -5.74 7.88 3.32
CA ALA A 230 -4.71 8.74 2.75
C ALA A 230 -3.39 8.54 3.49
N TRP A 231 -2.29 8.77 2.80
CA TRP A 231 -1.02 8.89 3.50
C TRP A 231 -1.03 10.08 4.46
N THR A 232 -0.10 10.10 5.39
CA THR A 232 0.30 11.33 6.07
C THR A 232 1.75 11.62 5.74
N LEU A 233 2.06 12.88 5.44
CA LEU A 233 3.45 13.34 5.49
C LEU A 233 3.83 13.58 6.95
N TRP A 234 5.11 13.45 7.26
CA TRP A 234 5.59 13.65 8.62
C TRP A 234 7.00 14.24 8.62
N LYS A 235 7.35 14.91 9.71
CA LYS A 235 8.70 15.42 9.96
C LYS A 235 9.08 15.30 11.43
N ALA A 236 10.33 14.97 11.71
CA ALA A 236 10.89 14.94 13.05
C ALA A 236 12.22 15.70 13.08
N LYS A 237 12.49 16.41 14.18
CA LYS A 237 13.82 16.93 14.48
C LYS A 237 14.50 16.00 15.48
N ILE A 238 15.59 15.37 15.08
CA ILE A 238 16.31 14.39 15.90
C ILE A 238 17.72 14.90 16.22
N LYS A 239 18.10 14.82 17.50
CA LYS A 239 19.49 15.09 17.93
C LYS A 239 20.37 13.96 17.46
N VAL A 240 21.53 14.31 16.89
CA VAL A 240 22.46 13.32 16.35
C VAL A 240 23.88 13.88 16.36
N GLU A 241 24.82 13.06 16.80
CA GLU A 241 26.22 13.43 16.78
C GLU A 241 26.81 13.35 15.37
N LYS A 242 27.90 14.10 15.15
CA LYS A 242 28.64 13.99 13.90
C LYS A 242 29.24 12.60 13.77
N GLY A 243 29.20 12.04 12.58
CA GLY A 243 29.65 10.67 12.35
C GLY A 243 29.38 10.21 10.93
N LYS A 244 29.92 9.03 10.61
CA LYS A 244 29.66 8.30 9.37
C LYS A 244 28.82 7.07 9.69
N ASP A 245 28.22 6.50 8.65
CA ASP A 245 27.44 5.26 8.73
C ASP A 245 26.26 5.32 9.72
N ILE A 246 25.69 6.53 9.89
CA ILE A 246 24.51 6.74 10.73
C ILE A 246 23.28 6.19 9.99
N THR A 247 22.42 5.50 10.73
CA THR A 247 21.15 4.98 10.21
C THR A 247 19.98 5.59 10.98
N PHE A 248 19.02 6.15 10.24
CA PHE A 248 17.74 6.58 10.78
C PHE A 248 16.68 5.51 10.53
N TYR A 249 15.80 5.33 11.52
CA TYR A 249 14.65 4.46 11.44
C TYR A 249 13.36 5.25 11.60
N SER A 250 12.30 4.81 10.92
CA SER A 250 10.93 5.29 11.15
C SER A 250 9.99 4.12 11.36
N LYS A 251 8.98 4.30 12.22
CA LYS A 251 7.86 3.37 12.36
C LYS A 251 6.56 4.15 12.55
N ALA A 252 5.49 3.69 11.92
CA ALA A 252 4.16 4.26 12.08
C ALA A 252 3.24 3.39 12.94
N THR A 253 2.24 4.03 13.54
CA THR A 253 1.09 3.43 14.22
C THR A 253 -0.20 4.02 13.65
N ASP A 254 -1.19 3.18 13.38
CA ASP A 254 -2.53 3.61 12.92
C ASP A 254 -3.57 3.60 14.05
N SER A 255 -4.78 4.05 13.74
CA SER A 255 -5.91 4.10 14.69
C SER A 255 -6.37 2.72 15.17
N SER A 256 -6.07 1.65 14.43
CA SER A 256 -6.34 0.27 14.83
C SER A 256 -5.33 -0.24 15.88
N GLY A 257 -4.28 0.54 16.16
CA GLY A 257 -3.21 0.17 17.07
C GLY A 257 -2.11 -0.68 16.42
N GLN A 258 -2.19 -0.95 15.11
CA GLN A 258 -1.14 -1.66 14.40
C GLN A 258 0.10 -0.78 14.29
N THR A 259 1.26 -1.38 14.50
CA THR A 259 2.57 -0.71 14.44
C THR A 259 3.55 -1.55 13.65
N GLN A 260 4.38 -0.90 12.82
CA GLN A 260 5.43 -1.60 12.06
C GLN A 260 6.42 -2.33 12.96
N GLN A 261 6.87 -3.49 12.50
CA GLN A 261 7.89 -4.30 13.17
C GLN A 261 9.28 -3.94 12.66
N LYS A 262 10.31 -4.20 13.47
CA LYS A 262 11.71 -3.93 13.11
C LYS A 262 12.15 -4.68 11.85
N SER A 263 11.64 -5.89 11.67
CA SER A 263 11.90 -6.73 10.52
C SER A 263 10.62 -7.48 10.13
N VAL A 264 10.60 -7.98 8.90
CA VAL A 264 9.54 -8.85 8.38
C VAL A 264 10.19 -10.05 7.72
N GLU A 265 9.44 -11.13 7.59
CA GLU A 265 9.91 -12.31 6.88
C GLU A 265 10.08 -12.00 5.39
N TRP A 266 11.17 -12.54 4.83
CA TRP A 266 11.40 -12.48 3.40
C TRP A 266 10.37 -13.35 2.67
N ASN A 267 9.91 -12.89 1.52
CA ASN A 267 9.13 -13.71 0.59
C ASN A 267 9.65 -13.54 -0.84
N PHE A 268 9.50 -14.59 -1.64
CA PHE A 268 10.05 -14.68 -2.99
C PHE A 268 9.69 -13.52 -3.92
N ARG A 269 8.48 -12.96 -3.82
CA ARG A 269 8.02 -11.84 -4.65
C ARG A 269 8.40 -10.47 -4.06
N GLY A 270 8.88 -10.42 -2.83
CA GLY A 270 9.20 -9.18 -2.12
C GLY A 270 7.99 -8.24 -1.95
N VAL A 271 6.78 -8.79 -1.91
CA VAL A 271 5.52 -8.02 -1.73
C VAL A 271 5.18 -7.89 -0.26
N GLY A 272 4.35 -6.89 0.10
CA GLY A 272 3.91 -6.68 1.48
C GLY A 272 5.03 -6.29 2.46
N TYR A 273 6.18 -5.84 1.98
CA TYR A 273 7.30 -5.43 2.84
C TYR A 273 6.95 -4.17 3.62
N ASN A 274 6.96 -4.27 4.95
CA ASN A 274 6.55 -3.18 5.85
C ASN A 274 7.36 -3.12 7.17
N ALA A 275 8.60 -3.59 7.15
CA ALA A 275 9.53 -3.34 8.26
C ALA A 275 9.72 -1.83 8.49
N TRP A 276 10.35 -1.44 9.61
CA TRP A 276 10.73 -0.05 9.86
C TRP A 276 11.39 0.59 8.62
N GLY A 277 10.94 1.80 8.27
CA GLY A 277 11.57 2.58 7.22
C GLY A 277 13.00 2.92 7.63
N GLU A 278 13.94 2.89 6.68
CA GLU A 278 15.38 2.95 6.94
C GLU A 278 16.04 3.94 5.97
N ALA A 279 16.85 4.85 6.49
CA ALA A 279 17.82 5.63 5.72
C ALA A 279 19.21 5.39 6.30
N SER A 280 20.03 4.61 5.60
CA SER A 280 21.35 4.14 6.06
C SER A 280 22.50 4.91 5.43
N ASP A 281 23.72 4.63 5.89
CA ASP A 281 24.96 5.14 5.28
C ASP A 281 25.02 6.68 5.24
N ILE A 282 24.46 7.32 6.28
CA ILE A 282 24.40 8.78 6.38
C ILE A 282 25.66 9.32 7.04
N GLU A 283 26.25 10.34 6.43
CA GLU A 283 27.32 11.13 7.04
C GLU A 283 26.73 12.42 7.63
N VAL A 284 26.87 12.62 8.94
CA VAL A 284 26.44 13.83 9.65
C VAL A 284 27.63 14.73 9.91
N VAL A 285 27.59 15.96 9.38
CA VAL A 285 28.65 16.98 9.46
C VAL A 285 28.26 18.24 10.22
#